data_AF-A0A382LUG9-F1
#
_entry.id   AF-A0A382LUG9-F1
#
_cell.length_a   1.000
_cell.length_b   1.000
_cell.length_c   1.000
_cell.angle_alpha   90.00
_cell.angle_beta   90.00
_cell.angle_gamma   90.00
#
_symmetry.space_group_name_H-M   'P 1'
#
loop_
_entity.id
_entity.type
_entity.pdbx_description
1 polymer ?
#
loop_
_entity_poly.entity_id
_entity_poly.type
_entity_poly.pdbx_seq_one_letter_code
_entity_poly.pdbx_strand_id
1 'polypeptide(L)' 'KVLESMNLTKIRSAGYSFQIEINFLAWIKGFKISEIPIVFTDRTVGESKMNRSIVIEAFWMVPKLFMKKIFKLY' A
#
# COMPACT_ATOMS: atom_id res chain seq x y z
N LYS A 1 -0.20 -8.59 -15.79
CA LYS A 1 1.17 -9.04 -15.37
C LYS A 1 1.64 -8.54 -14.00
N VAL A 2 1.51 -7.25 -13.62
CA VAL A 2 1.99 -6.78 -12.29
C VAL A 2 1.21 -7.42 -11.13
N LEU A 3 -0.11 -7.26 -11.09
CA LEU A 3 -0.97 -7.85 -10.04
C LEU A 3 -0.99 -9.38 -10.08
N GLU A 4 -0.98 -9.98 -11.27
CA GLU A 4 -0.88 -11.44 -11.46
C GLU A 4 0.41 -12.05 -10.87
N SER A 5 1.51 -11.29 -10.83
CA SER A 5 2.76 -11.75 -10.25
C SER A 5 2.77 -11.74 -8.71
N MET A 6 1.72 -11.20 -8.09
CA MET A 6 1.59 -11.02 -6.65
C MET A 6 0.50 -11.94 -6.09
N ASN A 7 0.75 -12.53 -4.92
CA ASN A 7 -0.27 -13.29 -4.21
C ASN A 7 -1.17 -12.32 -3.43
N LEU A 8 -2.24 -11.86 -4.07
CA LEU A 8 -3.17 -10.89 -3.50
C LEU A 8 -3.84 -11.39 -2.21
N THR A 9 -3.97 -12.71 -2.03
CA THR A 9 -4.53 -13.33 -0.81
C THR A 9 -3.64 -13.14 0.43
N LYS A 10 -2.35 -12.83 0.25
CA LYS A 10 -1.42 -12.56 1.36
C LYS A 10 -1.42 -11.10 1.82
N ILE A 11 -2.07 -10.21 1.07
CA ILE A 11 -2.18 -8.79 1.39
C ILE A 11 -3.16 -8.65 2.55
N ARG A 12 -2.67 -8.17 3.70
CA ARG A 12 -3.47 -8.03 4.94
C ARG A 12 -3.74 -6.57 5.31
N SER A 13 -3.19 -5.63 4.55
CA SER A 13 -3.35 -4.19 4.75
C SER A 13 -4.76 -3.74 4.40
N ALA A 14 -5.37 -2.88 5.23
CA ALA A 14 -6.72 -2.36 5.02
C ALA A 14 -6.72 -0.84 4.82
N GLY A 15 -7.64 -0.33 3.99
CA GLY A 15 -7.69 1.11 3.70
C GLY A 15 -6.40 1.62 3.05
N TYR A 16 -6.00 2.87 3.29
CA TYR A 16 -4.85 3.47 2.59
C TYR A 16 -3.51 2.72 2.76
N SER A 17 -3.35 1.90 3.81
CA SER A 17 -2.13 1.10 4.01
C SER A 17 -1.91 0.06 2.91
N PHE A 18 -2.95 -0.41 2.21
CA PHE A 18 -2.79 -1.38 1.10
C PHE A 18 -1.97 -0.80 -0.05
N GLN A 19 -2.07 0.51 -0.30
CA GLN A 19 -1.33 1.16 -1.38
C GLN A 19 0.18 1.08 -1.12
N ILE A 20 0.58 1.21 0.15
CA ILE A 20 1.98 1.07 0.58
C ILE A 20 2.47 -0.37 0.33
N GLU A 21 1.69 -1.38 0.73
CA GLU A 21 2.06 -2.79 0.55
C GLU A 21 2.15 -3.17 -0.94
N ILE A 22 1.20 -2.76 -1.77
CA ILE A 22 1.23 -3.00 -3.22
C ILE A 22 2.44 -2.34 -3.87
N ASN A 23 2.70 -1.07 -3.59
CA ASN A 23 3.84 -0.34 -4.17
C ASN A 23 5.16 -0.97 -3.76
N PHE A 24 5.28 -1.39 -2.50
CA PHE A 24 6.48 -2.07 -2.00
C PHE A 24 6.71 -3.42 -2.68
N LEU A 25 5.66 -4.24 -2.84
CA LEU A 25 5.75 -5.53 -3.52
C LEU A 25 6.10 -5.36 -5.01
N ALA A 26 5.50 -4.37 -5.68
CA ALA A 26 5.83 -4.04 -7.06
C ALA A 26 7.31 -3.60 -7.20
N TRP A 27 7.80 -2.78 -6.28
CA TRP A 27 9.19 -2.34 -6.23
C TRP A 27 10.17 -3.50 -6.02
N ILE A 28 9.91 -4.38 -5.05
CA ILE A 28 10.77 -5.55 -4.77
C ILE A 28 10.83 -6.51 -5.96
N LYS A 29 9.72 -6.66 -6.69
CA LYS A 29 9.66 -7.50 -7.90
C LYS A 29 10.29 -6.85 -9.14
N GLY A 30 10.84 -5.64 -9.01
CA GLY A 30 11.56 -4.94 -10.09
C GLY A 30 10.65 -4.28 -11.12
N PHE A 31 9.37 -4.06 -10.81
CA PHE A 31 8.49 -3.32 -11.71
C PHE A 31 8.80 -1.83 -11.70
N LYS A 32 8.56 -1.17 -12.84
CA LYS A 32 8.65 0.29 -12.95
C LYS A 32 7.41 0.93 -12.33
N ILE A 33 7.63 1.92 -11.47
CA ILE A 33 6.57 2.70 -10.82
C ILE A 33 6.67 4.12 -11.36
N SER A 34 5.53 4.69 -11.75
CA SER A 34 5.39 6.09 -12.18
C SER A 34 4.19 6.71 -11.51
N GLU A 35 4.31 7.98 -11.12
CA GLU A 35 3.23 8.74 -10.51
C GLU A 35 2.51 9.56 -11.58
N ILE A 36 1.18 9.44 -11.63
CA ILE A 36 0.33 10.21 -12.53
C ILE A 36 -0.60 11.04 -11.64
N PRO A 37 -0.53 12.38 -11.70
CA PRO A 37 -1.38 13.22 -10.88
C PRO A 37 -2.85 13.04 -11.29
N ILE A 38 -3.74 12.93 -10.30
CA ILE A 38 -5.18 12.86 -10.51
C ILE A 38 -5.88 13.94 -9.68
N VAL A 39 -6.94 14.52 -10.24
CA VAL A 39 -7.80 15.47 -9.53
C VAL A 39 -9.00 14.72 -9.01
N PHE A 40 -9.20 14.73 -7.69
CA PHE A 40 -10.40 14.21 -7.07
C PHE A 40 -11.49 15.29 -7.11
N THR A 41 -12.40 15.20 -8.07
CA THR A 41 -13.48 16.19 -8.28
C THR A 41 -14.60 16.12 -7.23
N ASP A 42 -14.77 14.97 -6.56
CA ASP A 42 -15.75 14.77 -5.49
C ASP A 42 -15.11 14.90 -4.10
N ARG A 43 -15.15 16.13 -3.56
CA ARG A 43 -14.90 16.42 -2.15
C ARG A 43 -15.83 17.53 -1.68
N THR A 44 -17.13 17.29 -1.71
CA THR A 44 -18.12 18.30 -1.31
C THR A 44 -18.99 17.85 -0.15
N VAL A 45 -19.11 16.55 0.16
CA VAL A 45 -19.91 16.05 1.28
C VAL A 45 -19.29 14.77 1.87
N GLY A 46 -18.85 14.80 3.14
CA GLY A 46 -18.43 13.61 3.87
C GLY A 46 -17.37 13.85 4.96
N GLU A 47 -17.39 13.02 6.01
CA GLU A 47 -16.34 12.97 7.03
C GLU A 47 -15.04 12.38 6.48
N SER A 48 -13.90 12.78 7.07
CA SER A 48 -12.58 12.30 6.70
C SER A 48 -12.51 10.77 6.68
N LYS A 49 -12.13 10.19 5.53
CA LYS A 49 -11.78 8.76 5.41
C LYS A 49 -10.48 8.40 6.14
N MET A 50 -9.75 9.40 6.65
CA MET A 50 -8.51 9.25 7.40
C MET A 50 -8.82 9.36 8.90
N ASN A 51 -8.67 8.25 9.62
CA ASN A 51 -8.73 8.17 11.08
C ASN A 51 -7.31 7.93 11.64
N ARG A 52 -7.06 8.30 12.90
CA ARG A 52 -5.78 8.05 13.61
C ARG A 52 -5.35 6.59 13.55
N SER A 53 -6.29 5.65 13.61
CA SER A 53 -6.01 4.21 13.48
C SER A 53 -5.33 3.86 12.15
N ILE A 54 -5.82 4.43 11.03
CA ILE A 54 -5.26 4.21 9.69
C ILE A 54 -3.85 4.79 9.58
N VAL A 55 -3.62 5.97 10.18
CA VAL A 55 -2.29 6.61 10.20
C VAL A 55 -1.28 5.75 10.97
N ILE A 56 -1.68 5.25 12.14
CA ILE A 56 -0.85 4.38 12.97
C ILE A 56 -0.57 3.06 12.23
N GLU A 57 -1.58 2.45 11.59
CA GLU A 57 -1.39 1.23 10.80
C GLU A 57 -0.39 1.44 9.66
N ALA A 58 -0.52 2.53 8.90
CA ALA A 58 0.41 2.88 7.83
C ALA A 58 1.84 3.08 8.34
N PHE A 59 2.01 3.73 9.49
CA PHE A 59 3.31 3.92 10.12
C PHE A 59 3.98 2.59 10.49
N TRP A 60 3.23 1.65 11.09
CA TRP A 60 3.75 0.32 11.44
C TRP A 60 3.94 -0.61 10.23
N MET A 61 3.24 -0.37 9.13
CA MET A 61 3.34 -1.19 7.92
C MET A 61 4.73 -1.10 7.29
N VAL A 62 5.35 0.08 7.26
CA VAL A 62 6.67 0.29 6.64
C VAL A 62 7.78 -0.56 7.26
N PRO A 63 8.03 -0.54 8.60
CA PRO A 63 9.04 -1.39 9.21
C PRO A 63 8.68 -2.89 9.11
N LYS A 64 7.39 -3.25 9.17
CA LYS A 64 6.93 -4.63 8.97
C LYS A 64 7.27 -5.18 7.57
N LEU A 65 7.08 -4.36 6.54
CA LEU A 65 7.43 -4.70 5.16
C LEU A 65 8.95 -4.82 4.99
N PHE A 66 9.72 -3.94 5.63
CA PHE A 66 11.18 -4.02 5.63
C PHE A 66 11.70 -5.29 6.32
N MET A 67 11.11 -5.69 7.46
CA MET A 67 11.42 -6.95 8.11
C MET A 67 11.08 -8.15 7.20
N LYS A 68 9.88 -8.18 6.60
CA LYS A 68 9.52 -9.25 5.64
C LYS A 68 10.53 -9.37 4.49
N LYS A 69 11.07 -8.24 4.00
CA LYS A 69 12.13 -8.23 2.99
C LYS A 69 13.41 -8.92 3.50
N ILE A 70 13.86 -8.58 4.71
CA ILE A 70 15.06 -9.17 5.33
C ILE A 70 14.90 -10.70 5.44
N PHE A 71 13.73 -11.15 5.87
CA PHE A 71 13.43 -12.58 6.05
C PHE A 71 12.93 -13.30 4.79
N LYS A 72 12.96 -12.66 3.61
CA LYS A 72 12.44 -13.20 2.32
C LYS A 72 11.01 -13.76 2.38
N LEU A 73 10.15 -13.15 3.21
CA LEU A 73 8.76 -13.54 3.47
C LEU A 73 7.74 -12.72 2.65
N TYR A 74 8.05 -12.44 1.37
CA TYR A 74 7.23 -11.63 0.45
C TYR A 74 6.55 -12.44 -0.66
#